data_AF-A0A067BSA7-F1
#
_entry.id   AF-A0A067BSA7-F1
#
_cell.length_a   1.000
_cell.length_b   1.000
_cell.length_c   1.000
_cell.angle_alpha   90.00
_cell.angle_beta   90.00
_cell.angle_gamma   90.00
#
_symmetry.space_group_name_H-M   'P 1'
#
loop_
_entity.id
_entity.type
_entity.pdbx_description
1 polymer ?
#
loop_
_entity_poly.entity_id
_entity_poly.type
_entity_poly.pdbx_seq_one_letter_code
_entity_poly.pdbx_strand_id
1 'polypeptide(L)'
;MGKHHATHHAPSVEVDEKTMQFLTKFMNTATKEKLTETFEGHITDHMADLIVDQRLFGGLKQLDDILEKKIMRKKHFEAFQDVALQWAVEHKPKEKRETA
;
A
#
# COMPACT_ATOMS: atom_id res chain seq x y z
N MET A 1 12.57 -24.71 18.89
CA MET A 1 11.51 -23.76 18.48
C MET A 1 12.18 -22.57 17.81
N GLY A 2 12.52 -22.70 16.53
CA GLY A 2 13.18 -21.63 15.78
C GLY A 2 12.14 -20.59 15.37
N LYS A 3 12.31 -19.35 15.81
CA LYS A 3 11.48 -18.22 15.37
C LYS A 3 11.72 -18.06 13.88
N HIS A 4 10.67 -18.23 13.07
CA HIS A 4 10.71 -17.91 11.64
C HIS A 4 10.84 -16.38 11.54
N HIS A 5 12.07 -15.88 11.51
CA HIS A 5 12.32 -14.54 11.02
C HIS A 5 12.03 -14.58 9.52
N ALA A 6 10.79 -14.24 9.15
CA ALA A 6 10.51 -13.81 7.80
C ALA A 6 11.52 -12.70 7.51
N THR A 7 12.42 -12.94 6.55
CA THR A 7 13.24 -11.88 5.97
C THR A 7 12.27 -10.95 5.24
N HIS A 8 11.68 -10.02 6.00
CA HIS A 8 10.99 -8.86 5.45
C HIS A 8 12.07 -8.08 4.72
N HIS A 9 11.93 -7.99 3.40
CA HIS A 9 12.64 -6.98 2.64
C HIS A 9 12.21 -5.64 3.24
N ALA A 10 13.14 -4.92 3.87
CA ALA A 10 12.84 -3.58 4.34
C ALA A 10 12.61 -2.71 3.09
N PRO A 11 11.52 -1.93 3.03
CA PRO A 11 11.29 -1.03 1.90
C PRO A 11 12.51 -0.12 1.70
N SER A 12 12.85 0.17 0.45
CA SER A 12 14.01 1.00 0.12
C SER A 12 13.83 2.46 0.53
N VAL A 13 12.58 2.86 0.78
CA VAL A 13 12.18 4.19 1.24
C VAL A 13 11.78 4.12 2.72
N GLU A 14 12.55 4.78 3.58
CA GLU A 14 12.13 5.04 4.96
C GLU A 14 11.04 6.11 4.95
N VAL A 15 9.84 5.76 5.41
CA VAL A 15 8.68 6.66 5.38
C VAL A 15 8.09 6.88 6.76
N ASP A 16 7.63 8.11 7.01
CA ASP A 16 6.91 8.43 8.25
C ASP A 16 5.52 7.78 8.31
N GLU A 17 4.98 7.70 9.53
CA GLU A 17 3.67 7.10 9.79
C GLU A 17 2.53 7.76 8.99
N LYS A 18 2.61 9.08 8.76
CA LYS A 18 1.56 9.80 8.01
C LYS A 18 1.55 9.40 6.54
N THR A 19 2.71 9.15 5.94
CA THR A 19 2.81 8.58 4.59
C THR A 19 2.14 7.19 4.54
N MET A 20 2.42 6.33 5.51
CA MET A 20 1.82 4.99 5.59
C MET A 20 0.30 5.05 5.76
N GLN A 21 -0.19 5.93 6.64
CA GLN A 21 -1.62 6.15 6.86
C GLN A 21 -2.30 6.70 5.60
N PHE A 22 -1.66 7.63 4.90
CA PHE A 22 -2.16 8.19 3.64
C PHE A 22 -2.30 7.10 2.58
N LEU A 23 -1.26 6.31 2.35
CA LEU A 23 -1.28 5.22 1.39
C LEU A 23 -2.35 4.18 1.75
N THR A 24 -2.39 3.73 3.00
CA THR A 24 -3.36 2.74 3.47
C THR A 24 -4.79 3.25 3.29
N LYS A 25 -5.04 4.53 3.61
CA LYS A 25 -6.33 5.17 3.36
C LYS A 25 -6.67 5.19 1.86
N PHE A 26 -5.73 5.60 1.01
CA PHE A 26 -5.91 5.59 -0.44
C PHE A 26 -6.31 4.19 -0.94
N MET A 27 -5.58 3.14 -0.56
CA MET A 27 -5.87 1.76 -0.94
C MET A 27 -7.27 1.30 -0.53
N ASN A 28 -7.75 1.77 0.62
CA ASN A 28 -9.08 1.43 1.16
C ASN A 28 -10.23 2.27 0.58
N THR A 29 -9.97 3.42 -0.05
CA THR A 29 -11.04 4.34 -0.49
C THR A 29 -11.05 4.63 -1.99
N ALA A 30 -9.93 4.46 -2.70
CA ALA A 30 -9.84 4.73 -4.12
C ALA A 30 -10.79 3.82 -4.93
N THR A 31 -11.29 4.29 -6.07
CA THR A 31 -12.04 3.42 -6.99
C THR A 31 -11.11 2.35 -7.56
N LYS A 32 -11.68 1.24 -8.06
CA LYS A 32 -10.92 0.19 -8.76
C LYS A 32 -10.07 0.79 -9.89
N GLU A 33 -10.71 1.58 -10.74
CA GLU A 33 -10.06 2.32 -11.84
C GLU A 33 -8.91 3.18 -11.33
N LYS A 34 -9.10 3.92 -10.24
CA LYS A 34 -8.06 4.77 -9.70
C LYS A 34 -6.86 3.98 -9.18
N LEU A 35 -7.07 2.80 -8.59
CA LEU A 35 -5.99 1.91 -8.16
C LEU A 35 -5.17 1.42 -9.36
N THR A 36 -5.83 0.98 -10.42
CA THR A 36 -5.16 0.46 -11.62
C THR A 36 -4.42 1.56 -12.40
N GLU A 37 -4.98 2.76 -12.49
CA GLU A 37 -4.32 3.91 -13.13
C GLU A 37 -3.13 4.41 -12.32
N THR A 38 -3.27 4.52 -11.00
CA THR A 38 -2.23 5.09 -10.13
C THR A 38 -1.01 4.17 -10.05
N PHE A 39 -1.25 2.86 -10.07
CA PHE A 39 -0.21 1.84 -9.96
C PHE A 39 -0.17 0.95 -11.22
N GLU A 40 -0.27 1.59 -12.38
CA GLU A 40 -0.17 0.93 -13.68
C GLU A 40 1.09 0.06 -13.74
N GLY A 41 0.96 -1.17 -14.24
CA GLY A 41 2.04 -2.15 -14.29
C GLY A 41 2.30 -2.90 -12.97
N HIS A 42 1.73 -2.48 -11.84
CA HIS A 42 1.87 -3.13 -10.54
C HIS A 42 0.55 -3.65 -9.95
N ILE A 43 -0.58 -3.01 -10.24
CA ILE A 43 -1.90 -3.50 -9.85
C ILE A 43 -2.64 -3.92 -11.11
N THR A 44 -2.92 -5.22 -11.22
CA THR A 44 -3.81 -5.74 -12.26
C THR A 44 -5.28 -5.54 -11.87
N ASP A 45 -6.17 -5.63 -12.84
CA ASP A 45 -7.61 -5.56 -12.63
C ASP A 45 -8.11 -6.53 -11.53
N HIS A 46 -7.63 -7.78 -11.58
CA HIS A 46 -7.94 -8.79 -10.57
C HIS A 46 -7.39 -8.44 -9.18
N MET A 47 -6.17 -7.90 -9.09
CA MET A 47 -5.62 -7.46 -7.80
C MET A 47 -6.42 -6.30 -7.22
N ALA A 48 -6.87 -5.37 -8.07
CA ALA A 48 -7.72 -4.26 -7.67
C ALA A 48 -9.08 -4.76 -7.15
N ASP A 49 -9.70 -5.76 -7.80
CA ASP A 49 -10.92 -6.41 -7.28
C ASP A 49 -10.69 -6.98 -5.87
N LEU A 50 -9.59 -7.73 -5.67
CA LEU A 50 -9.28 -8.30 -4.35
C LEU A 50 -9.05 -7.22 -3.28
N ILE A 51 -8.42 -6.09 -3.62
CA ILE A 51 -8.25 -4.95 -2.71
C ILE A 51 -9.60 -4.33 -2.37
N VAL A 52 -10.50 -4.19 -3.35
CA VAL A 52 -11.85 -3.66 -3.13
C VAL A 52 -12.68 -4.61 -2.26
N ASP A 53 -12.65 -5.91 -2.54
CA ASP A 53 -13.35 -6.93 -1.76
C ASP A 53 -12.87 -6.96 -0.31
N GLN A 54 -11.57 -6.79 -0.07
CA GLN A 54 -11.01 -6.76 1.28
C GLN A 54 -11.59 -5.64 2.15
N ARG A 55 -12.17 -4.58 1.56
CA ARG A 55 -12.86 -3.49 2.29
C ARG A 55 -14.11 -3.99 3.01
N LEU A 56 -14.77 -5.02 2.48
CA LEU A 56 -15.92 -5.69 3.14
C LEU A 56 -15.49 -6.43 4.42
N PHE A 57 -14.20 -6.74 4.56
CA PHE A 57 -13.61 -7.42 5.70
C PHE A 57 -12.77 -6.47 6.59
N GLY A 58 -13.09 -5.18 6.55
CA GLY A 58 -12.43 -4.15 7.37
C GLY A 58 -11.21 -3.50 6.71
N GLY A 59 -10.94 -3.78 5.44
CA GLY A 59 -9.88 -3.17 4.65
C GLY A 59 -8.48 -3.60 5.06
N LEU A 60 -7.48 -2.96 4.44
CA LEU A 60 -6.07 -3.08 4.80
C LEU A 60 -5.78 -2.22 6.04
N LYS A 61 -5.09 -2.78 7.03
CA LYS A 61 -4.61 -2.08 8.23
C LYS A 61 -3.20 -1.53 8.02
N GLN A 62 -2.42 -2.24 7.23
CA GLN A 62 -1.06 -1.91 6.84
C GLN A 62 -0.82 -2.44 5.42
N LEU A 63 0.24 -1.97 4.77
CA LEU A 63 0.53 -2.36 3.39
C LEU A 63 0.84 -3.85 3.25
N ASP A 64 1.51 -4.45 4.25
CA ASP A 64 1.89 -5.87 4.29
C ASP A 64 0.68 -6.83 4.27
N ASP A 65 -0.52 -6.35 4.61
CA ASP A 65 -1.75 -7.13 4.49
C ASP A 65 -1.99 -7.63 3.06
N ILE A 66 -1.44 -6.96 2.05
CA ILE A 66 -1.47 -7.40 0.64
C ILE A 66 -0.84 -8.80 0.48
N LEU A 67 0.22 -9.09 1.24
CA LEU A 67 0.83 -10.41 1.27
C LEU A 67 0.03 -11.40 2.11
N GLU A 68 -0.40 -10.98 3.31
CA GLU A 68 -1.16 -11.82 4.22
C GLU A 68 -2.48 -12.31 3.59
N LYS A 69 -3.14 -11.43 2.85
CA LYS A 69 -4.38 -11.70 2.10
C LYS A 69 -4.14 -12.32 0.72
N LYS A 70 -2.89 -12.58 0.36
CA LYS A 70 -2.48 -13.21 -0.91
C LYS A 70 -2.97 -12.46 -2.16
N ILE A 71 -3.07 -11.14 -2.06
CA ILE A 71 -3.43 -10.26 -3.19
C ILE A 71 -2.26 -10.21 -4.18
N MET A 72 -1.03 -10.11 -3.67
CA MET A 72 0.20 -10.14 -4.48
C MET A 72 1.15 -11.26 -4.03
N ARG A 73 2.02 -11.67 -4.96
CA ARG A 73 3.18 -12.53 -4.63
C ARG A 73 4.31 -11.67 -4.09
N LYS A 74 5.14 -12.23 -3.19
CA LYS A 74 6.25 -11.52 -2.53
C LYS A 74 7.11 -10.69 -3.48
N LYS A 75 7.65 -11.28 -4.54
CA LYS A 75 8.50 -10.58 -5.53
C LYS A 75 7.80 -9.38 -6.18
N HIS A 76 6.50 -9.50 -6.44
CA HIS A 76 5.73 -8.41 -7.04
C HIS A 76 5.44 -7.32 -6.02
N PHE A 77 5.13 -7.70 -4.79
CA PHE A 77 4.89 -6.79 -3.69
C PHE A 77 6.11 -5.94 -3.37
N GLU A 78 7.33 -6.51 -3.37
CA GLU A 78 8.56 -5.74 -3.12
C GLU A 78 8.71 -4.59 -4.11
N ALA A 79 8.51 -4.84 -5.42
CA ALA A 79 8.55 -3.80 -6.43
C ALA A 79 7.38 -2.79 -6.31
N PHE A 80 6.18 -3.28 -5.98
CA PHE A 80 5.01 -2.43 -5.77
C PHE A 80 5.17 -1.53 -4.53
N GLN A 81 5.73 -2.05 -3.44
CA GLN A 81 5.88 -1.35 -2.18
C GLN A 81 6.71 -0.08 -2.35
N ASP A 82 7.86 -0.17 -3.01
CA ASP A 82 8.71 1.00 -3.27
C ASP A 82 7.96 2.08 -4.07
N VAL A 83 7.27 1.68 -5.14
CA VAL A 83 6.49 2.59 -5.99
C VAL A 83 5.32 3.23 -5.23
N ALA A 84 4.59 2.44 -4.44
CA ALA A 84 3.46 2.89 -3.66
C ALA A 84 3.87 3.87 -2.56
N LEU A 85 4.99 3.60 -1.90
CA LEU A 85 5.56 4.47 -0.88
C LEU A 85 6.05 5.80 -1.47
N GLN A 86 6.77 5.74 -2.58
CA GLN A 86 7.23 6.94 -3.27
C GLN A 86 6.06 7.82 -3.72
N TRP A 87 5.04 7.21 -4.33
CA TRP A 87 3.81 7.91 -4.71
C TRP A 87 3.14 8.59 -3.51
N ALA A 88 3.07 7.89 -2.37
CA ALA A 88 2.47 8.42 -1.16
C ALA A 88 3.25 9.61 -0.58
N VAL A 89 4.59 9.60 -0.64
CA VAL A 89 5.43 10.72 -0.23
C VAL A 89 5.13 11.96 -1.08
N GLU A 90 4.95 11.78 -2.39
CA GLU A 90 4.71 12.87 -3.34
C GLU A 90 3.30 13.45 -3.25
N HIS A 91 2.31 12.62 -2.93
CA HIS A 91 0.88 12.98 -3.03
C HIS A 91 0.20 13.20 -1.69
N LYS A 92 0.84 12.86 -0.56
CA LYS A 92 0.26 13.16 0.75
C LYS A 92 0.02 14.66 0.90
N PRO A 93 -1.13 15.08 1.46
CA PRO A 93 -1.38 16.50 1.72
C PRO A 93 -0.25 17.07 2.57
N LYS A 94 0.42 18.11 2.08
CA LYS A 94 1.36 18.87 2.89
C LYS A 94 0.57 19.57 3.98
N GLU A 95 1.04 19.50 5.22
CA GLU A 95 0.41 20.22 6.32
C GLU A 95 0.24 21.69 5.93
N LYS A 96 -1.00 22.19 6.01
CA LYS A 96 -1.21 23.62 6.00
C LYS A 96 -0.40 24.15 7.19
N ARG A 97 0.59 25.01 6.92
CA ARG A 97 1.17 25.82 7.98
C ARG A 97 0.01 26.55 8.64
N GLU A 98 -0.34 26.16 9.85
CA GLU A 98 -1.17 26.98 10.71
C GLU A 98 -0.38 28.26 10.94
N THR A 99 -0.68 29.31 10.17
CA THR A 99 -0.20 30.64 10.46
C THR A 99 -0.88 31.07 11.76
N ALA A 100 -0.10 31.03 12.84
CA ALA A 100 -0.39 31.70 14.10
C ALA A 100 -0.52 33.22 13.91
#